data_AF-A0A7C3WYH2-F1
#
_entry.id   AF-A0A7C3WYH2-F1
#
_cell.length_a   1.000
_cell.length_b   1.000
_cell.length_c   1.000
_cell.angle_alpha   90.00
_cell.angle_beta   90.00
_cell.angle_gamma   90.00
#
_symmetry.space_group_name_H-M   'P 1'
#
loop_
_entity.id
_entity.type
_entity.pdbx_description
1 polymer ?
#
loop_
_entity_poly.entity_id
_entity_poly.type
_entity_poly.pdbx_seq_one_letter_code
_entity_poly.pdbx_strand_id
1 'polypeptide(L)'
;MRGRKWTGSGERAAVTAVVVLLSVYVLFNLRVAAYHLATEGWKSGLAEMALSLWVMLLTYLAWEARRRHTSPSWRRTHLAARGWLAMVSLVYLALGLYHFTHRGTRSGVMESLAFLVLLALSLALA
;
A
#
# COMPACT_ATOMS: atom_id res chain seq x y z
N MET A 1 -2.68 -23.82 -29.76
CA MET A 1 -3.17 -22.51 -29.28
C MET A 1 -1.97 -21.68 -28.82
N ARG A 2 -1.66 -20.59 -29.54
CA ARG A 2 -0.47 -19.76 -29.30
C ARG A 2 -0.64 -18.93 -28.03
N GLY A 3 0.25 -19.15 -27.06
CA GLY A 3 0.35 -18.32 -25.85
C GLY A 3 0.65 -16.88 -26.23
N ARG A 4 -0.32 -16.00 -25.96
CA ARG A 4 -0.20 -14.55 -26.14
C ARG A 4 0.86 -14.03 -25.15
N LYS A 5 2.12 -13.88 -25.59
CA LYS A 5 3.14 -13.12 -24.88
C LYS A 5 2.79 -11.62 -24.93
N TRP A 6 1.89 -11.18 -24.05
CA TRP A 6 1.64 -9.77 -23.77
C TRP A 6 2.70 -9.27 -22.77
N THR A 7 3.98 -9.23 -23.13
CA THR A 7 5.05 -9.03 -22.11
C THR A 7 6.10 -8.04 -22.57
N GLY A 8 5.69 -6.77 -22.69
CA GLY A 8 6.60 -5.68 -23.02
C GLY A 8 6.23 -4.38 -22.32
N SER A 9 5.24 -3.66 -22.84
CA SER A 9 4.90 -2.32 -22.37
C SER A 9 3.96 -2.30 -21.17
N GLY A 10 2.89 -3.12 -21.18
CA GLY A 10 1.89 -3.15 -20.11
C GLY A 10 2.43 -3.63 -18.76
N GLU A 11 3.28 -4.66 -18.77
CA GLU A 11 3.92 -5.15 -17.55
C GLU A 11 4.92 -4.13 -17.00
N ARG A 12 5.71 -3.47 -17.86
CA ARG A 12 6.60 -2.38 -17.45
C ARG A 12 5.84 -1.21 -16.84
N ALA A 13 4.71 -0.80 -17.43
CA ALA A 13 3.87 0.25 -16.89
C ALA A 13 3.30 -0.12 -15.50
N ALA A 14 2.86 -1.37 -15.31
CA ALA A 14 2.37 -1.85 -14.02
C ALA A 14 3.48 -1.87 -12.95
N VAL A 15 4.69 -2.33 -13.30
CA VAL A 15 5.86 -2.27 -12.40
C VAL A 15 6.14 -0.82 -12.01
N THR A 16 6.24 0.08 -12.99
CA THR A 16 6.52 1.50 -12.73
C THR A 16 5.45 2.11 -11.83
N ALA A 17 4.17 1.83 -12.07
CA ALA A 17 3.07 2.30 -11.23
C ALA A 17 3.20 1.79 -9.79
N VAL A 18 3.47 0.50 -9.59
CA VAL A 18 3.65 -0.08 -8.24
C VAL A 18 4.84 0.56 -7.52
N VAL A 19 5.99 0.73 -8.19
CA VAL A 19 7.19 1.34 -7.60
C VAL A 19 6.92 2.80 -7.22
N VAL A 20 6.28 3.58 -8.11
CA VAL A 20 5.95 4.98 -7.83
C VAL A 20 4.97 5.08 -6.65
N LEU A 21 3.89 4.32 -6.67
CA LEU A 21 2.89 4.35 -5.59
C LEU A 21 3.48 3.92 -4.25
N LEU A 22 4.30 2.86 -4.23
CA LEU A 22 4.97 2.41 -3.01
C LEU A 22 5.97 3.46 -2.49
N SER A 23 6.69 4.12 -3.39
CA SER A 23 7.62 5.20 -3.02
C SER A 23 6.89 6.40 -2.41
N VAL A 24 5.77 6.80 -3.03
CA VAL A 24 4.91 7.88 -2.51
C VAL A 24 4.38 7.52 -1.13
N TYR A 25 3.89 6.29 -0.94
CA TYR A 25 3.41 5.81 0.36
C TYR A 25 4.50 5.83 1.42
N VAL A 26 5.69 5.30 1.11
CA VAL A 26 6.81 5.24 2.07
C VAL A 26 7.27 6.65 2.46
N LEU A 27 7.43 7.57 1.51
CA LEU A 27 7.82 8.95 1.81
C LEU A 27 6.78 9.67 2.67
N PHE A 28 5.50 9.46 2.36
CA PHE A 28 4.40 9.98 3.16
C PHE A 28 4.46 9.44 4.59
N ASN A 29 4.60 8.13 4.74
CA ASN A 29 4.54 7.50 6.05
C ASN A 29 5.80 7.78 6.89
N LEU A 30 6.98 7.91 6.28
CA LEU A 30 8.19 8.39 6.96
C LEU A 30 8.03 9.81 7.51
N ARG A 31 7.34 10.69 6.78
CA ARG A 31 7.01 12.04 7.28
C ARG A 31 6.07 11.98 8.47
N VAL A 32 5.03 11.13 8.42
CA VAL A 32 4.10 10.94 9.55
C VAL A 32 4.83 10.35 10.75
N ALA A 33 5.66 9.33 10.54
CA ALA A 33 6.51 8.75 11.57
C ALA A 33 7.41 9.79 12.22
N ALA A 34 8.11 10.61 11.44
CA ALA A 34 8.96 11.68 11.96
C ALA A 34 8.18 12.72 12.77
N TYR A 35 6.97 13.06 12.34
CA TYR A 35 6.07 13.93 13.10
C TYR A 35 5.67 13.28 14.43
N HIS A 36 5.20 12.03 14.43
CA HIS A 36 4.82 11.31 15.65
C HIS A 36 6.00 11.11 16.60
N LEU A 37 7.21 10.82 16.10
CA LEU A 37 8.42 10.76 16.92
C LEU A 37 8.67 12.10 17.65
N ALA A 38 8.42 13.22 16.97
CA ALA A 38 8.64 14.56 17.51
C ALA A 38 7.54 15.04 18.45
N THR A 39 6.28 14.65 18.23
CA THR A 39 5.11 15.25 18.93
C THR A 39 4.29 14.29 19.77
N GLU A 40 4.20 13.01 19.39
CA GLU A 40 3.33 12.01 20.05
C GLU A 40 4.12 10.91 20.78
N GLY A 41 5.45 10.89 20.60
CA GLY A 41 6.36 9.97 21.26
C GLY A 41 6.82 8.80 20.39
N TRP A 42 7.89 8.16 20.84
CA TRP A 42 8.63 7.18 20.04
C TRP A 42 7.81 5.95 19.61
N LYS A 43 6.84 5.51 20.43
CA LYS A 43 5.99 4.35 20.13
C LYS A 43 5.10 4.59 18.92
N SER A 44 4.50 5.79 18.82
CA SER A 44 3.62 6.16 17.71
C SER A 44 4.41 6.23 16.40
N GLY A 45 5.56 6.91 16.42
CA GLY A 45 6.43 6.96 15.23
C GLY A 45 6.98 5.60 14.79
N LEU A 46 7.34 4.72 15.74
CA LEU A 46 7.80 3.36 15.42
C LEU A 46 6.67 2.53 14.79
N ALA A 47 5.42 2.70 15.23
CA ALA A 47 4.27 2.01 14.65
C ALA A 47 4.07 2.37 13.17
N GLU A 48 4.24 3.65 12.81
CA GLU A 48 4.15 4.11 11.42
C GLU A 48 5.28 3.53 10.54
N MET A 49 6.51 3.46 11.07
CA MET A 49 7.63 2.82 10.39
C MET A 49 7.38 1.31 10.19
N ALA A 50 6.87 0.62 11.21
CA ALA A 50 6.54 -0.80 11.13
C ALA A 50 5.43 -1.06 10.09
N LEU A 51 4.40 -0.21 10.05
CA LEU A 51 3.34 -0.28 9.06
C LEU A 51 3.88 -0.12 7.63
N SER A 52 4.84 0.79 7.43
CA SER A 52 5.53 0.96 6.14
C SER A 52 6.23 -0.33 5.69
N LEU A 53 6.97 -0.98 6.59
CA LEU A 53 7.63 -2.25 6.30
C LEU A 53 6.62 -3.35 5.94
N TRP A 54 5.50 -3.41 6.65
CA TRP A 54 4.42 -4.35 6.35
C TRP A 54 3.81 -4.13 4.96
N VAL A 55 3.54 -2.89 4.57
CA VAL A 55 3.00 -2.58 3.24
C VAL A 55 4.02 -2.93 2.15
N MET A 56 5.31 -2.67 2.36
CA MET A 56 6.37 -3.09 1.43
C MET A 56 6.41 -4.61 1.27
N LEU A 57 6.36 -5.36 2.38
CA LEU A 57 6.36 -6.82 2.37
C LEU A 57 5.12 -7.38 1.64
N LEU A 58 3.93 -6.87 1.95
CA LEU A 58 2.68 -7.31 1.30
C LEU A 58 2.69 -7.01 -0.20
N THR A 59 3.19 -5.82 -0.59
CA THR A 59 3.34 -5.44 -2.00
C THR A 59 4.29 -6.39 -2.72
N TYR A 60 5.44 -6.70 -2.11
CA TYR A 60 6.39 -7.67 -2.65
C TYR A 60 5.79 -9.07 -2.78
N LEU A 61 5.11 -9.56 -1.75
CA LEU A 61 4.48 -10.90 -1.76
C LEU A 61 3.39 -10.99 -2.82
N ALA A 62 2.52 -9.98 -2.94
CA ALA A 62 1.49 -9.93 -3.97
C ALA A 62 2.09 -9.91 -5.39
N TRP A 63 3.15 -9.13 -5.59
CA TRP A 63 3.88 -9.06 -6.85
C TRP A 63 4.56 -10.40 -7.21
N GLU A 64 5.31 -10.97 -6.27
CA GLU A 64 6.03 -12.22 -6.51
C GLU A 64 5.07 -13.39 -6.74
N ALA A 65 3.99 -13.45 -5.97
CA ALA A 65 2.95 -14.42 -6.15
C ALA A 65 2.31 -14.33 -7.53
N ARG A 66 2.02 -13.11 -8.03
CA ARG A 66 1.52 -12.85 -9.39
C ARG A 66 2.41 -13.47 -10.46
N ARG A 67 3.74 -13.31 -10.33
CA ARG A 67 4.70 -13.90 -11.27
C ARG A 67 4.75 -15.43 -11.18
N ARG A 68 4.52 -15.99 -9.99
CA ARG A 68 4.56 -17.44 -9.70
C ARG A 68 3.17 -18.09 -9.62
N HIS A 69 2.16 -17.54 -10.32
CA HIS A 69 0.74 -17.95 -10.23
C HIS A 69 0.43 -19.40 -10.67
N THR A 70 1.45 -20.22 -10.91
CA THR A 70 1.36 -21.61 -11.34
C THR A 70 0.92 -22.56 -10.23
N SER A 71 1.10 -22.22 -8.94
CA SER A 71 0.66 -23.07 -7.83
C SER A 71 -0.56 -22.51 -7.08
N PRO A 72 -1.43 -23.38 -6.52
CA PRO A 72 -2.53 -22.95 -5.64
C PRO A 72 -2.07 -22.22 -4.39
N SER A 73 -0.87 -22.50 -3.87
CA SER A 73 -0.31 -21.79 -2.71
C SER A 73 -0.01 -20.33 -3.06
N TRP A 74 0.65 -20.07 -4.19
CA TRP A 74 0.94 -18.70 -4.64
C TRP A 74 -0.31 -17.89 -4.94
N ARG A 75 -1.32 -18.50 -5.57
CA ARG A 75 -2.61 -17.83 -5.78
C ARG A 75 -3.28 -17.43 -4.46
N ARG A 76 -3.21 -18.27 -3.42
CA ARG A 76 -3.73 -17.91 -2.07
C ARG A 76 -2.92 -16.77 -1.44
N THR A 77 -1.59 -16.82 -1.51
CA THR A 77 -0.72 -15.75 -1.02
C THR A 77 -1.02 -14.42 -1.71
N HIS A 78 -1.21 -14.45 -3.02
CA HIS A 78 -1.57 -13.27 -3.80
C HIS A 78 -2.88 -12.63 -3.33
N LEU A 79 -3.94 -13.45 -3.22
CA LEU A 79 -5.25 -12.98 -2.76
C LEU A 79 -5.20 -12.46 -1.32
N ALA A 80 -4.47 -13.15 -0.44
CA ALA A 80 -4.27 -12.71 0.94
C ALA A 80 -3.56 -11.37 1.01
N ALA A 81 -2.41 -11.21 0.34
CA ALA A 81 -1.64 -9.99 0.37
C ALA A 81 -2.42 -8.78 -0.19
N ARG A 82 -3.14 -8.97 -1.30
CA ARG A 82 -4.03 -7.93 -1.86
C ARG A 82 -5.21 -7.60 -0.96
N GLY A 83 -5.83 -8.62 -0.36
CA GLY A 83 -6.92 -8.45 0.61
C GLY A 83 -6.47 -7.64 1.82
N TRP A 84 -5.27 -7.91 2.32
CA TRP A 84 -4.65 -7.13 3.39
C TRP A 84 -4.40 -5.68 2.99
N LEU A 85 -3.81 -5.42 1.81
CA LEU A 85 -3.61 -4.04 1.32
C LEU A 85 -4.95 -3.29 1.17
N ALA A 86 -5.99 -3.96 0.65
CA ALA A 86 -7.32 -3.39 0.55
C ALA A 86 -7.91 -3.07 1.93
N MET A 87 -7.80 -3.99 2.89
CA MET A 87 -8.27 -3.78 4.25
C MET A 87 -7.57 -2.59 4.92
N VAL A 88 -6.23 -2.51 4.82
CA VAL A 88 -5.46 -1.38 5.35
C VAL A 88 -5.89 -0.07 4.68
N SER A 89 -6.17 -0.07 3.38
CA SER A 89 -6.69 1.12 2.71
C SER A 89 -8.03 1.60 3.32
N LEU A 90 -8.95 0.68 3.64
CA LEU A 90 -10.23 1.03 4.28
C LEU A 90 -10.04 1.59 5.69
N VAL A 91 -9.04 1.10 6.43
CA VAL A 91 -8.67 1.69 7.73
C VAL A 91 -8.24 3.15 7.56
N TYR A 92 -7.41 3.45 6.56
CA TYR A 92 -7.01 4.82 6.25
C TYR A 92 -8.19 5.71 5.80
N LEU A 93 -9.18 5.16 5.10
CA LEU A 93 -10.40 5.90 4.78
C LEU A 93 -11.18 6.27 6.05
N ALA A 94 -11.36 5.31 6.97
CA ALA A 94 -12.03 5.56 8.24
C ALA A 94 -11.26 6.58 9.09
N LEU A 95 -9.92 6.48 9.15
CA LEU A 95 -9.06 7.46 9.82
C LEU A 95 -9.17 8.84 9.19
N GLY A 96 -9.23 8.94 7.85
CA GLY A 96 -9.45 10.21 7.16
C GLY A 96 -10.75 10.88 7.55
N LEU A 97 -11.86 10.14 7.55
CA LEU A 97 -13.17 10.64 8.00
C LEU A 97 -13.15 11.07 9.48
N TYR A 98 -12.50 10.28 10.34
CA TYR A 98 -12.32 10.62 11.75
C TYR A 98 -11.48 11.90 11.93
N HIS A 99 -10.38 12.05 11.19
CA HIS A 99 -9.53 13.24 11.28
C HIS A 99 -10.20 14.48 10.70
N PHE A 100 -11.00 14.38 9.64
CA PHE A 100 -11.83 15.49 9.19
C PHE A 100 -12.75 16.03 10.28
N THR A 101 -13.27 15.13 11.12
CA THR A 101 -14.21 15.49 12.18
C THR A 101 -13.54 15.91 13.49
N HIS A 102 -12.33 15.43 13.80
CA HIS A 102 -11.70 15.62 15.12
C HIS A 102 -10.33 16.32 15.11
N ARG A 103 -9.55 16.22 14.02
CA ARG A 103 -8.17 16.74 13.94
C ARG A 103 -7.96 17.80 12.84
N GLY A 104 -9.01 18.10 12.07
CA GLY A 104 -9.03 19.13 11.04
C GLY A 104 -8.71 18.64 9.63
N THR A 105 -9.02 19.50 8.65
CA THR A 105 -9.01 19.19 7.21
C THR A 105 -7.67 18.66 6.72
N ARG A 106 -6.54 19.26 7.15
CA ARG A 106 -5.21 18.86 6.70
C ARG A 106 -4.89 17.41 7.05
N SER A 107 -5.20 17.00 8.28
CA SER A 107 -4.96 15.64 8.74
C SER A 107 -5.89 14.64 8.03
N GLY A 108 -7.18 14.98 7.87
CA GLY A 108 -8.13 14.16 7.12
C GLY A 108 -7.75 13.95 5.65
N VAL A 109 -7.26 15.00 4.97
CA VAL A 109 -6.77 14.89 3.58
C VAL A 109 -5.57 13.95 3.49
N MET A 110 -4.63 14.04 4.43
CA MET A 110 -3.42 13.20 4.41
C MET A 110 -3.76 11.72 4.53
N GLU A 111 -4.62 11.33 5.48
CA GLU A 111 -5.06 9.92 5.61
C GLU A 111 -5.86 9.45 4.38
N SER A 112 -6.68 10.32 3.80
CA SER A 112 -7.44 10.01 2.59
C SER A 112 -6.53 9.79 1.37
N LEU A 113 -5.42 10.52 1.28
CA LEU A 113 -4.40 10.29 0.25
C LEU A 113 -3.70 8.95 0.46
N ALA A 114 -3.35 8.60 1.70
CA ALA A 114 -2.77 7.29 2.02
C ALA A 114 -3.73 6.15 1.64
N PHE A 115 -5.03 6.29 1.92
CA PHE A 115 -6.07 5.39 1.44
C PHE A 115 -6.03 5.23 -0.09
N LEU A 116 -6.05 6.33 -0.85
CA LEU A 116 -6.05 6.29 -2.32
C LEU A 116 -4.81 5.59 -2.87
N VAL A 117 -3.63 5.84 -2.28
CA VAL A 117 -2.38 5.20 -2.70
C VAL A 117 -2.41 3.69 -2.42
N LEU A 118 -2.86 3.27 -1.24
CA LEU A 118 -2.96 1.86 -0.87
C LEU A 118 -4.02 1.11 -1.69
N LEU A 119 -5.14 1.76 -1.99
CA LEU A 119 -6.16 1.22 -2.88
C LEU A 119 -5.61 1.05 -4.29
N ALA A 120 -4.95 2.08 -4.83
CA ALA A 120 -4.31 2.03 -6.14
C ALA A 120 -3.24 0.92 -6.21
N LEU A 121 -2.45 0.72 -5.14
CA LEU A 121 -1.50 -0.39 -5.04
C LEU A 121 -2.20 -1.75 -5.11
N SER A 122 -3.28 -1.95 -4.33
CA SER A 122 -4.04 -3.19 -4.33
C SER A 122 -4.67 -3.51 -5.70
N LEU A 123 -5.09 -2.48 -6.44
CA LEU A 123 -5.63 -2.59 -7.79
C LEU A 123 -4.55 -2.83 -8.84
N ALA A 124 -3.40 -2.16 -8.76
CA ALA A 124 -2.29 -2.36 -9.70
C ALA A 124 -1.69 -3.78 -9.60
N LEU A 125 -1.82 -4.39 -8.42
CA LEU A 125 -1.42 -5.76 -8.16
C LEU A 125 -2.47 -6.78 -8.63
N ALA A 126 -3.65 -6.38 -9.09
CA ALA A 126 -4.69 -7.28 -9.62
C ALA A 126 -4.33 -7.94 -10.95
#